data_AF-X1EZ08-F1
#
_entry.id   AF-X1EZ08-F1
#
_cell.length_a   1.000
_cell.length_b   1.000
_cell.length_c   1.000
_cell.angle_alpha   90.00
_cell.angle_beta   90.00
_cell.angle_gamma   90.00
#
_symmetry.space_group_name_H-M   'P 1'
#
loop_
_entity.id
_entity.type
_entity.pdbx_description
1 polymer ?
#
loop_
_entity_poly.entity_id
_entity_poly.type
_entity_poly.pdbx_seq_one_letter_code
_entity_poly.pdbx_strand_id
1 'polypeptide(L)' 'MTKYDINKVRNIALVGHGDSGKTSLTEALLYDSGMITRLGNIKQGNTTTDYDPREIKKEITINSSLAYLDW' A
#
# COMPACT_ATOMS: atom_id res chain seq x y z
N MET A 1 13.07 20.28 -0.29
CA MET A 1 12.04 19.71 -1.19
C MET A 1 12.78 19.00 -2.30
N THR A 2 12.65 17.67 -2.37
CA THR A 2 13.32 16.86 -3.40
C THR A 2 12.76 17.24 -4.77
N LYS A 3 13.63 17.54 -5.74
CA LYS A 3 13.22 17.89 -7.10
C LYS A 3 13.02 16.59 -7.87
N TYR A 4 11.77 16.18 -8.06
CA TYR A 4 11.44 15.03 -8.89
C TYR A 4 11.40 15.44 -10.37
N ASP A 5 12.06 14.66 -11.23
CA ASP A 5 11.86 14.75 -12.67
C ASP A 5 10.45 14.23 -12.98
N ILE A 6 9.58 15.10 -13.49
CA ILE A 6 8.18 14.77 -13.81
C ILE A 6 8.09 13.56 -14.74
N ASN A 7 9.06 13.39 -15.64
CA ASN A 7 9.09 12.26 -16.58
C ASN A 7 9.33 10.91 -15.88
N LYS A 8 9.82 10.92 -14.64
CA LYS A 8 10.07 9.73 -13.81
C LYS A 8 8.96 9.44 -12.80
N VAL A 9 8.03 10.36 -12.58
CA VAL A 9 6.89 10.15 -11.68
C VAL A 9 5.91 9.15 -12.31
N ARG A 10 5.42 8.20 -11.52
CA ARG A 10 4.40 7.22 -11.93
C ARG A 10 3.28 7.23 -10.90
N ASN A 11 2.07 7.57 -11.35
CA ASN A 11 0.86 7.44 -10.56
C ASN A 11 0.17 6.13 -10.95
N ILE A 12 0.03 5.23 -9.99
CA ILE A 12 -0.54 3.89 -10.22
C ILE A 12 -1.71 3.69 -9.25
N ALA A 13 -2.80 3.12 -9.74
CA ALA A 13 -3.92 2.67 -8.92
C ALA A 13 -4.00 1.13 -8.97
N LEU A 14 -4.01 0.49 -7.81
CA LEU A 14 -4.19 -0.96 -7.69
C LEU A 14 -5.68 -1.27 -7.50
N VAL A 15 -6.32 -1.84 -8.51
CA VAL A 15 -7.77 -2.11 -8.54
C VAL A 15 -8.02 -3.58 -8.93
N GLY A 16 -9.03 -4.19 -8.34
CA GLY A 16 -9.32 -5.62 -8.50
C GLY A 16 -10.23 -6.15 -7.40
N HIS A 17 -10.77 -7.36 -7.61
CA HIS A 17 -11.69 -8.03 -6.68
C HIS A 17 -11.09 -8.29 -5.30
N GLY A 18 -11.93 -8.60 -4.30
CA GLY A 18 -11.48 -9.07 -2.98
C GLY A 18 -10.45 -10.20 -3.11
N ASP A 19 -9.47 -10.22 -2.21
CA ASP A 19 -8.38 -11.21 -2.18
C ASP A 19 -7.48 -11.31 -3.42
N SER A 20 -7.60 -10.38 -4.37
CA SER A 20 -6.73 -10.34 -5.57
C SER A 20 -5.28 -9.88 -5.28
N GLY A 21 -4.89 -9.76 -4.01
CA GLY A 21 -3.53 -9.42 -3.59
C GLY A 21 -3.15 -7.93 -3.65
N LYS A 22 -4.12 -7.01 -3.83
CA LYS A 22 -3.86 -5.55 -3.93
C LYS A 22 -3.08 -5.00 -2.73
N THR A 23 -3.62 -5.19 -1.53
CA THR A 23 -2.99 -4.71 -0.29
C THR A 23 -1.62 -5.34 -0.09
N SER A 24 -1.51 -6.66 -0.29
CA SER A 24 -0.24 -7.39 -0.15
C SER A 24 0.81 -6.88 -1.13
N LEU A 25 0.42 -6.54 -2.36
CA LEU A 25 1.32 -5.96 -3.35
C LEU A 25 1.74 -4.54 -2.94
N THR A 26 0.82 -3.70 -2.47
CA THR A 26 1.16 -2.37 -1.94
C THR A 26 2.19 -2.46 -0.82
N GLU A 27 1.99 -3.37 0.13
CA GLU A 27 2.94 -3.61 1.23
C GLU A 27 4.30 -4.09 0.73
N ALA A 28 4.32 -5.01 -0.25
CA ALA A 28 5.55 -5.49 -0.84
C ALA A 28 6.33 -4.36 -1.54
N LEU A 29 5.65 -3.49 -2.29
CA LEU A 29 6.26 -2.34 -2.97
C LEU A 29 6.87 -1.35 -1.96
N LEU A 30 6.14 -1.04 -0.88
CA LEU A 30 6.61 -0.16 0.18
C LEU A 30 7.82 -0.73 0.92
N TYR A 31 7.82 -2.04 1.17
CA TYR A 31 8.93 -2.72 1.84
C TYR A 31 10.16 -2.80 0.93
N ASP A 32 9.97 -3.17 -0.33
CA ASP A 32 11.04 -3.29 -1.32
C ASP A 32 11.76 -1.96 -1.59
N SER A 33 11.00 -0.86 -1.67
CA SER A 33 11.55 0.50 -1.78
C SER A 33 12.21 1.03 -0.50
N GLY A 34 12.12 0.30 0.62
CA GLY A 34 12.65 0.73 1.91
C GLY A 34 11.83 1.84 2.59
N MET A 35 10.64 2.18 2.09
CA MET A 35 9.75 3.17 2.71
C MET A 35 9.15 2.67 4.04
N ILE A 36 9.02 1.34 4.19
CA ILE A 36 8.67 0.70 5.46
C ILE A 36 9.73 -0.35 5.81
N THR A 37 10.03 -0.48 7.10
CA THR A 37 11.06 -1.41 7.60
C THR A 37 10.54 -2.82 7.88
N ARG A 38 9.23 -3.02 7.73
CA ARG A 38 8.54 -4.28 8.03
C ARG A 38 7.47 -4.53 6.99
N LEU A 39 7.44 -5.74 6.44
CA LEU A 39 6.35 -6.18 5.58
C LEU A 39 5.08 -6.40 6.41
N GLY A 40 4.03 -5.61 6.14
CA GLY A 40 2.74 -5.75 6.81
C GLY A 40 1.99 -7.03 6.40
N ASN A 41 1.05 -7.42 7.24
CA ASN A 41 0.20 -8.58 7.05
C ASN A 41 -1.26 -8.24 7.34
N ILE A 42 -2.14 -8.61 6.42
CA ILE A 42 -3.59 -8.32 6.49
C ILE A 42 -4.21 -8.97 7.74
N LYS A 43 -3.89 -10.23 8.02
CA LYS A 43 -4.45 -10.98 9.18
C LYS A 43 -3.97 -10.42 10.52
N GLN A 44 -2.81 -9.78 10.53
CA GLN A 44 -2.31 -9.09 11.72
C GLN A 44 -2.82 -7.65 11.83
N GLY A 45 -3.60 -7.17 10.85
CA GLY A 45 -4.18 -5.83 10.85
C GLY A 45 -3.14 -4.71 10.85
N ASN A 46 -1.97 -4.96 10.26
CA ASN A 46 -0.81 -4.07 10.42
C ASN A 46 -0.17 -3.67 9.07
N THR A 47 -0.98 -3.69 8.01
CA THR A 47 -0.64 -3.09 6.71
C THR A 47 -0.67 -1.57 6.82
N THR A 48 0.10 -0.89 5.97
CA THR A 48 0.25 0.56 5.96
C THR A 48 -1.00 1.26 5.44
N THR A 49 -1.72 0.63 4.51
CA THR A 49 -2.81 1.27 3.78
C THR A 49 -4.22 0.94 4.29
N ASP A 50 -4.38 -0.08 5.14
CA ASP A 50 -5.67 -0.45 5.76
C ASP A 50 -5.65 -0.11 7.27
N TYR A 51 -5.80 1.17 7.61
CA TYR A 51 -5.79 1.64 9.00
C TYR A 51 -7.19 1.84 9.59
N ASP A 52 -8.27 1.73 8.79
CA ASP A 52 -9.62 1.79 9.32
C ASP A 52 -9.94 0.51 10.13
N PRO A 53 -10.49 0.61 11.36
CA PRO A 53 -10.85 -0.56 12.15
C PRO A 53 -11.80 -1.54 11.43
N ARG A 54 -12.61 -1.06 10.48
CA ARG A 54 -13.50 -1.88 9.67
C ARG A 54 -12.74 -2.69 8.63
N GLU A 55 -11.66 -2.13 8.06
CA GLU A 55 -10.79 -2.82 7.11
C GLU A 55 -10.03 -3.94 7.82
N ILE A 56 -9.43 -3.62 8.98
CA ILE A 56 -8.73 -4.58 9.83
C ILE A 56 -9.68 -5.71 10.26
N LYS A 57 -10.89 -5.36 10.73
CA LYS A 57 -11.87 -6.36 11.19
C LYS A 57 -12.38 -7.27 10.07
N LYS A 58 -12.48 -6.76 8.85
CA LYS A 58 -13.02 -7.51 7.70
C LYS A 58 -11.94 -8.13 6.82
N GLU A 59 -10.67 -7.85 7.07
CA GLU A 59 -9.54 -8.26 6.24
C GLU A 59 -9.68 -7.85 4.77
N ILE A 60 -10.39 -6.74 4.50
CA ILE A 60 -10.57 -6.18 3.15
C ILE A 60 -10.40 -4.66 3.17
N THR A 61 -9.79 -4.12 2.11
CA THR A 61 -9.76 -2.67 1.86
C THR A 61 -11.17 -2.17 1.53
N ILE A 62 -11.59 -1.09 2.19
CA ILE A 62 -12.89 -0.44 2.03
C ILE A 62 -12.70 0.95 1.43
N ASN A 63 -11.66 1.66 1.86
CA ASN A 63 -11.33 3.01 1.46
C ASN A 63 -10.14 3.02 0.51
N SER A 64 -10.09 3.99 -0.40
CA SER A 64 -8.87 4.25 -1.15
C SER A 64 -7.85 4.96 -0.27
N SER A 65 -6.63 4.41 -0.22
CA SER A 65 -5.50 4.98 0.51
C SER A 65 -4.39 5.38 -0.45
N LEU A 66 -3.68 6.46 -0.11
CA LEU A 66 -2.53 6.94 -0.87
C LEU A 66 -1.24 6.46 -0.21
N ALA A 67 -0.34 5.91 -1.01
CA ALA A 67 1.02 5.57 -0.62
C ALA A 67 1.98 6.12 -1.68
N TYR A 68 3.18 6.51 -1.27
CA TYR A 68 4.25 6.92 -2.17
C TYR A 68 5.51 6.11 -1.85
N LEU A 69 6.35 5.94 -2.85
CA LEU A 69 7.66 5.33 -2.70
C LEU A 69 8.65 5.94 -3.67
N ASP A 70 9.92 5.91 -3.26
CA ASP A 70 11.08 6.27 -4.09
C ASP A 70 11.97 5.04 -4.22
N TRP A 71 12.35 4.71 -5.45
CA TRP A 71 13.31 3.64 -5.80
C TRP A 71 14.66 4.24 -6.24
#